data_AF-A0A7Y4DAM2-F1
#
_entry.id   AF-A0A7Y4DAM2-F1
#
_cell.length_a   1.000
_cell.length_b   1.000
_cell.length_c   1.000
_cell.angle_alpha   90.00
_cell.angle_beta   90.00
_cell.angle_gamma   90.00
#
_symmetry.space_group_name_H-M   'P 1'
#
loop_
_entity.id
_entity.type
_entity.pdbx_description
1 polymer ?
#
loop_
_entity_poly.entity_id
_entity_poly.type
_entity_poly.pdbx_seq_one_letter_code
_entity_poly.pdbx_strand_id
1 'polypeptide(L)'
;MSVSIRHRYHHGNVIINQSKVVIGSALTGVNIPASLKNGEYCYRPFGGVIDDDSVMRSAPRVKLMNITGFWWDDSGLGDCYEIPLGHATKGYFLDGLYYVAIKDDRPIHWEVNQPRMNYRTNNVVSMGKPIKTSL
;
A
#
# COMPACT_ATOMS: atom_id res chain seq x y z
N MET A 1 -7.76 11.87 14.11
CA MET A 1 -6.35 11.48 13.93
C MET A 1 -6.18 11.06 12.48
N SER A 2 -5.11 11.52 11.82
CA SER A 2 -4.83 11.13 10.44
C SER A 2 -3.84 9.97 10.46
N VAL A 3 -4.04 9.02 9.56
CA VAL A 3 -3.20 7.83 9.37
C VAL A 3 -2.34 8.00 8.13
N SER A 4 -1.31 7.17 8.01
CA SER A 4 -0.53 7.04 6.79
C SER A 4 -0.35 5.58 6.42
N ILE A 5 -0.13 5.35 5.12
CA ILE A 5 0.09 4.03 4.56
C ILE A 5 1.30 4.06 3.64
N ARG A 6 1.99 2.92 3.57
CA ARG A 6 3.03 2.68 2.57
C ARG A 6 2.40 1.91 1.43
N HIS A 7 2.47 2.51 0.26
CA HIS A 7 1.95 1.98 -0.98
C HIS A 7 3.11 1.69 -1.93
N ARG A 8 3.11 0.50 -2.53
CA ARG A 8 4.06 0.15 -3.59
C ARG A 8 3.58 0.68 -4.94
N TYR A 9 4.33 1.62 -5.49
CA TYR A 9 4.08 2.22 -6.80
C TYR A 9 5.28 1.95 -7.73
N HIS A 10 5.05 1.23 -8.83
CA HIS A 10 6.11 0.67 -9.69
C HIS A 10 7.22 -0.05 -8.89
N HIS A 11 8.45 0.47 -8.93
CA HIS A 11 9.64 -0.07 -8.26
C HIS A 11 9.86 0.50 -6.86
N GLY A 12 9.10 1.52 -6.46
CA GLY A 12 9.30 2.25 -5.21
C GLY A 12 8.20 2.02 -4.19
N ASN A 13 8.53 2.30 -2.93
CA ASN A 13 7.54 2.52 -1.88
C ASN A 13 7.34 4.02 -1.72
N VAL A 14 6.09 4.42 -1.61
CA VAL A 14 5.70 5.78 -1.22
C VAL A 14 4.90 5.71 0.06
N ILE A 15 5.14 6.65 0.96
CA ILE A 15 4.30 6.84 2.14
C ILE A 15 3.37 7.99 1.84
N ILE A 16 2.08 7.77 2.01
CA ILE A 16 1.03 8.76 1.75
C ILE A 16 0.13 8.86 2.98
N ASN A 17 -0.47 10.03 3.15
CA ASN A 17 -1.64 10.23 4.00
C ASN A 17 -2.79 10.77 3.14
N GLN A 18 -3.90 11.18 3.75
CA GLN A 18 -5.09 11.67 3.03
C GLN A 18 -4.80 12.92 2.18
N SER A 19 -3.78 13.72 2.55
CA SER A 19 -3.55 15.04 1.98
C SER A 19 -2.36 15.08 1.02
N LYS A 20 -1.34 14.25 1.23
CA LYS A 20 -0.08 14.33 0.47
C LYS A 20 0.70 13.02 0.43
N VAL A 21 1.65 12.97 -0.49
CA VAL A 21 2.80 12.07 -0.41
C VAL A 21 3.73 12.60 0.69
N VAL A 22 3.96 11.79 1.72
CA VAL A 22 4.79 12.13 2.88
C VAL A 22 6.27 11.81 2.60
N ILE A 23 6.54 10.64 2.04
CA ILE A 23 7.89 10.19 1.67
C ILE A 23 7.84 9.54 0.28
N GLY A 24 8.83 9.88 -0.56
CA GLY A 24 8.97 9.39 -1.92
C GLY A 24 8.25 10.25 -2.96
N SER A 25 8.02 9.69 -4.14
CA SER A 25 7.30 10.36 -5.23
C SER A 25 6.50 9.35 -6.04
N ALA A 26 5.25 9.68 -6.35
CA ALA A 26 4.37 8.89 -7.21
C ALA A 26 3.53 9.82 -8.09
N LEU A 27 3.43 9.50 -9.38
CA LEU A 27 2.55 10.23 -10.32
C LEU A 27 1.07 10.12 -9.92
N THR A 28 0.71 9.07 -9.17
CA THR A 28 -0.63 8.86 -8.64
C THR A 28 -0.94 9.74 -7.43
N GLY A 29 0.05 10.46 -6.87
CA GLY A 29 -0.12 11.25 -5.66
C GLY A 29 -0.59 10.38 -4.49
N VAL A 30 -1.73 10.74 -3.90
CA VAL A 30 -2.37 10.01 -2.79
C VAL A 30 -3.32 8.90 -3.24
N ASN A 31 -3.38 8.62 -4.55
CA ASN A 31 -4.28 7.60 -5.07
C ASN A 31 -3.72 6.20 -4.86
N ILE A 32 -4.57 5.28 -4.39
CA ILE A 32 -4.24 3.87 -4.19
C ILE A 32 -5.08 2.96 -5.09
N PRO A 33 -4.54 1.78 -5.48
CA PRO A 33 -5.23 0.88 -6.39
C PRO A 33 -6.19 -0.07 -5.67
N ALA A 34 -7.39 -0.18 -6.22
CA ALA A 34 -8.28 -1.32 -5.99
C ALA A 34 -8.31 -2.23 -7.23
N SER A 35 -8.37 -3.55 -7.02
CA SER A 35 -8.49 -4.53 -8.10
C SER A 35 -9.91 -4.58 -8.66
N LEU A 36 -10.04 -4.43 -9.98
CA LEU A 36 -11.27 -4.64 -10.74
C LEU A 36 -11.46 -6.13 -11.06
N LYS A 37 -12.69 -6.53 -11.43
CA LYS A 37 -13.02 -7.92 -11.78
C LYS A 37 -12.19 -8.48 -12.95
N ASN A 38 -11.77 -7.61 -13.87
CA ASN A 38 -10.93 -7.95 -15.02
C ASN A 38 -9.43 -8.05 -14.68
N GLY A 39 -9.03 -7.83 -13.42
CA GLY A 39 -7.64 -7.87 -12.98
C GLY A 39 -6.89 -6.54 -13.07
N GLU A 40 -7.47 -5.52 -13.72
CA GLU A 40 -6.88 -4.18 -13.76
C GLU A 40 -7.01 -3.43 -12.43
N TYR A 41 -6.33 -2.30 -12.31
CA TYR A 41 -6.39 -1.44 -11.13
C TYR A 41 -7.14 -0.14 -11.41
N CYS A 42 -8.09 0.18 -10.52
CA CYS A 42 -8.69 1.50 -10.46
C CYS A 42 -8.05 2.28 -9.31
N TYR A 43 -7.54 3.48 -9.63
CA TYR A 43 -6.92 4.36 -8.64
C TYR A 43 -7.91 5.42 -8.17
N ARG A 44 -8.02 5.58 -6.83
CA ARG A 44 -8.79 6.64 -6.17
C ARG A 44 -8.03 7.16 -4.95
N PRO A 45 -8.31 8.39 -4.48
CA PRO A 45 -7.61 8.97 -3.35
C PRO A 45 -7.80 8.13 -2.08
N PHE A 46 -6.74 8.04 -1.28
CA PHE A 46 -6.78 7.42 0.04
C PHE A 46 -7.61 8.27 1.01
N GLY A 47 -8.71 7.69 1.51
CA GLY A 47 -9.66 8.32 2.41
C GLY A 47 -9.35 8.13 3.89
N GLY A 48 -8.35 7.33 4.25
CA GLY A 48 -8.04 6.97 5.65
C GLY A 48 -8.46 5.54 5.99
N VAL A 49 -8.80 5.31 7.26
CA VAL A 49 -9.26 4.00 7.77
C VAL A 49 -10.71 4.06 8.20
N ILE A 50 -11.36 2.90 8.20
CA ILE A 50 -12.70 2.72 8.73
C ILE A 50 -12.78 1.41 9.53
N ASP A 51 -13.40 1.46 10.70
CA ASP A 51 -13.64 0.28 11.52
C ASP A 51 -14.63 -0.65 10.79
N ASP A 52 -14.22 -1.90 10.59
CA ASP A 52 -14.97 -2.89 9.81
C ASP A 52 -16.35 -3.21 10.40
N ASP A 53 -16.49 -3.13 11.73
CA ASP A 53 -17.74 -3.40 12.43
C ASP A 53 -18.67 -2.16 12.41
N SER A 54 -18.13 -0.96 12.17
CA SER A 54 -18.87 0.30 12.11
C SER A 54 -19.44 0.63 10.72
N VAL A 55 -19.03 -0.10 9.68
CA VAL A 55 -19.47 0.20 8.31
C VAL A 55 -20.93 -0.19 8.11
N MET A 56 -21.76 0.82 7.77
CA MET A 56 -23.12 0.61 7.27
C MET A 56 -23.09 -0.41 6.13
N ARG A 57 -23.88 -1.49 6.23
CA ARG A 57 -23.84 -2.69 5.36
C ARG A 57 -23.90 -2.44 3.83
N SER A 58 -24.17 -1.21 3.39
CA SER A 58 -24.30 -0.80 1.99
C SER A 58 -23.00 -0.33 1.33
N ALA A 59 -21.92 -0.05 2.06
CA ALA A 59 -20.68 0.44 1.46
C ALA A 59 -20.03 -0.64 0.56
N PRO A 60 -19.74 -0.34 -0.73
CA PRO A 60 -19.06 -1.28 -1.61
C PRO A 60 -17.69 -1.69 -1.05
N ARG A 61 -17.51 -3.00 -0.84
CA ARG A 61 -16.23 -3.59 -0.45
C ARG A 61 -15.30 -3.64 -1.66
N VAL A 62 -14.06 -3.24 -1.45
CA VAL A 62 -13.00 -3.26 -2.47
C VAL A 62 -11.79 -4.04 -1.98
N LYS A 63 -11.04 -4.59 -2.94
CA LYS A 63 -9.77 -5.26 -2.70
C LYS A 63 -8.65 -4.27 -3.00
N LEU A 64 -8.09 -3.66 -1.96
CA LEU A 64 -6.97 -2.72 -2.08
C LEU A 64 -5.68 -3.51 -2.28
N MET A 65 -4.89 -3.07 -3.25
CA MET A 65 -3.68 -3.74 -3.68
C MET A 65 -2.45 -2.91 -3.33
N ASN A 66 -1.30 -3.56 -3.20
CA ASN A 66 -0.01 -2.89 -3.03
C ASN A 66 0.09 -1.99 -1.79
N ILE A 67 -0.72 -2.22 -0.75
CA ILE A 67 -0.52 -1.60 0.55
C ILE A 67 0.43 -2.51 1.34
N THR A 68 1.56 -1.97 1.79
CA THR A 68 2.66 -2.74 2.38
C THR A 68 3.03 -2.26 3.79
N GLY A 69 2.40 -1.20 4.28
CA GLY A 69 2.65 -0.67 5.62
C GLY A 69 1.53 0.27 6.05
N PHE A 70 1.32 0.39 7.35
CA PHE A 70 0.31 1.23 7.96
C PHE A 70 0.82 1.84 9.28
N TRP A 71 0.49 3.11 9.50
CA TRP A 71 0.80 3.84 10.73
C TRP A 71 -0.44 4.55 11.26
N TRP A 72 -0.54 4.60 12.58
CA TRP A 72 -1.56 5.37 13.30
C TRP A 72 -1.25 6.87 13.41
N ASP A 73 -0.25 7.35 12.67
CA ASP A 73 0.14 8.74 12.54
C ASP A 73 0.22 9.17 11.06
N ASP A 74 0.23 10.48 10.83
CA ASP A 74 0.20 11.08 9.50
C ASP A 74 1.59 11.33 8.89
N SER A 75 2.65 11.06 9.66
CA SER A 75 4.04 11.26 9.30
C SER A 75 4.67 10.01 8.69
N GLY A 76 4.11 8.83 8.99
CA GLY A 76 4.70 7.54 8.65
C GLY A 76 6.03 7.31 9.33
N LEU A 77 6.22 7.93 10.51
CA LEU A 77 7.41 7.83 11.33
C LEU A 77 7.01 7.19 12.65
N GLY A 78 7.61 6.03 12.95
CA GLY A 78 7.30 5.26 14.15
C GLY A 78 6.96 3.81 13.81
N ASP A 79 6.17 3.20 14.68
CA ASP A 79 5.85 1.77 14.59
C ASP A 79 4.93 1.48 13.40
N CYS A 80 5.50 0.81 12.40
CA CYS A 80 4.80 0.37 11.21
C CYS A 80 4.13 -0.98 11.47
N TYR A 81 2.84 -1.07 11.16
CA TYR A 81 2.22 -2.36 10.89
C TYR A 81 2.60 -2.82 9.47
N GLU A 82 3.47 -3.82 9.38
CA GLU A 82 3.94 -4.39 8.13
C GLU A 82 2.89 -5.33 7.51
N ILE A 83 2.43 -5.00 6.30
CA ILE A 83 1.53 -5.87 5.53
C ILE A 83 2.38 -6.71 4.58
N PRO A 84 2.36 -8.06 4.67
CA PRO A 84 3.21 -8.90 3.86
C PRO A 84 3.01 -8.68 2.35
N LEU A 85 4.11 -8.81 1.60
CA LEU A 85 4.04 -8.79 0.14
C LEU A 85 3.15 -9.94 -0.35
N GLY A 86 2.33 -9.66 -1.37
CA GLY A 86 1.37 -10.62 -1.91
C GLY A 86 0.04 -10.68 -1.15
N HIS A 87 -0.13 -9.83 -0.13
CA HIS A 87 -1.44 -9.64 0.49
C HIS A 87 -2.24 -8.55 -0.22
N ALA A 88 -3.56 -8.73 -0.21
CA ALA A 88 -4.50 -7.65 -0.44
C ALA A 88 -5.05 -7.15 0.90
N THR A 89 -5.46 -5.89 0.94
CA THR A 89 -6.09 -5.27 2.10
C THR A 89 -7.58 -5.07 1.82
N LYS A 90 -8.42 -5.31 2.82
CA LYS A 90 -9.85 -5.02 2.74
C LYS A 90 -10.02 -3.51 2.73
N GLY A 91 -10.87 -3.00 1.86
CA GLY A 91 -11.26 -1.60 1.90
C GLY A 91 -12.72 -1.38 1.55
N TYR A 92 -13.13 -0.14 1.68
CA TYR A 92 -14.46 0.35 1.32
C TYR A 92 -14.35 1.54 0.37
N PHE A 93 -15.26 1.61 -0.59
CA PHE A 93 -15.40 2.76 -1.47
C PHE A 93 -16.57 3.63 -1.01
N LEU A 94 -16.27 4.85 -0.59
CA LEU A 94 -17.24 5.82 -0.07
C LEU A 94 -16.88 7.20 -0.59
N ASP A 95 -17.87 7.93 -1.12
CA ASP A 95 -17.73 9.32 -1.59
C ASP A 95 -16.53 9.57 -2.52
N GLY A 96 -16.23 8.60 -3.40
CA GLY A 96 -15.13 8.71 -4.37
C GLY A 96 -13.75 8.33 -3.80
N LEU A 97 -13.66 7.93 -2.53
CA LEU A 97 -12.43 7.63 -1.82
C LEU A 97 -12.32 6.15 -1.46
N TYR A 98 -11.09 5.66 -1.28
CA TYR A 98 -10.82 4.34 -0.74
C TYR A 98 -10.37 4.40 0.71
N TYR A 99 -11.08 3.68 1.58
CA TYR A 99 -10.76 3.53 3.00
C TYR A 99 -10.19 2.14 3.25
N VAL A 100 -9.12 2.04 4.03
CA VAL A 100 -8.60 0.76 4.53
C VAL A 100 -9.48 0.30 5.70
N ALA A 101 -9.99 -0.93 5.62
CA ALA A 101 -10.77 -1.49 6.72
C ALA A 101 -9.84 -1.98 7.83
N ILE A 102 -10.16 -1.62 9.06
CA ILE A 102 -9.41 -2.00 10.26
C ILE A 102 -10.29 -2.80 11.23
N LYS A 103 -9.64 -3.65 12.02
CA LYS A 103 -10.23 -4.33 13.17
C LYS A 103 -9.15 -4.49 14.23
N ASP A 104 -9.48 -4.23 15.49
CA ASP A 104 -8.52 -4.27 16.61
C ASP A 104 -7.25 -3.46 16.31
N ASP A 105 -7.45 -2.22 15.82
CA ASP A 105 -6.41 -1.27 15.42
C ASP A 105 -5.46 -1.73 14.31
N ARG A 106 -5.82 -2.77 13.55
CA ARG A 106 -4.99 -3.35 12.49
C ARG A 106 -5.72 -3.44 11.15
N PRO A 107 -5.04 -3.20 10.02
CA PRO A 107 -5.60 -3.43 8.70
C PRO A 107 -6.00 -4.90 8.50
N ILE A 108 -7.19 -5.14 7.96
CA ILE A 108 -7.61 -6.49 7.57
C ILE A 108 -6.96 -6.84 6.23
N HIS A 109 -6.17 -7.92 6.18
CA HIS A 109 -5.49 -8.34 4.96
C HIS A 109 -5.39 -9.86 4.82
N TRP A 110 -5.22 -10.35 3.59
CA TRP A 110 -5.07 -11.78 3.29
C TRP A 110 -4.20 -12.00 2.07
N GLU A 111 -3.57 -13.18 1.99
CA GLU A 111 -2.76 -13.59 0.84
C GLU A 111 -3.64 -13.71 -0.41
N VAL A 112 -3.14 -13.18 -1.54
CA VAL A 112 -3.78 -13.33 -2.84
C VAL A 112 -2.84 -14.02 -3.81
N ASN A 113 -3.35 -15.07 -4.45
CA ASN A 113 -2.68 -15.74 -5.57
C ASN A 113 -2.77 -14.86 -6.82
N GLN A 114 -1.93 -13.82 -6.90
CA GLN A 114 -1.74 -13.04 -8.11
C GLN A 114 -0.32 -13.27 -8.66
N PRO A 115 -0.18 -13.58 -9.96
CA PRO A 115 1.13 -13.69 -10.59
C PRO A 115 1.86 -12.36 -10.44
N ARG A 116 3.07 -12.42 -9.90
CA ARG A 116 3.95 -11.26 -9.77
C ARG A 116 4.09 -10.58 -11.14
N MET A 117 3.99 -9.25 -11.19
CA MET A 117 4.81 -8.53 -12.16
C MET A 117 6.26 -8.61 -11.68
N ASN A 118 6.92 -9.73 -12.03
CA ASN A 118 8.33 -9.94 -11.79
C ASN A 118 9.13 -9.01 -12.70
N TYR A 119 9.34 -7.76 -12.28
CA TYR A 119 10.38 -6.91 -12.88
C TYR A 119 11.75 -7.25 -12.27
N ARG A 120 12.11 -8.54 -12.20
CA ARG A 120 13.39 -8.99 -11.63
C ARG A 120 14.54 -8.38 -12.43
N THR A 121 15.22 -7.39 -11.83
CA THR A 121 16.62 -7.38 -11.33
C THR A 121 17.71 -8.17 -12.07
N ASN A 122 17.45 -8.83 -13.19
CA ASN A 122 18.47 -9.54 -13.96
C ASN A 122 19.42 -8.59 -14.71
N ASN A 123 19.21 -7.26 -14.59
CA ASN A 123 20.08 -6.21 -15.12
C ASN A 123 20.89 -5.50 -14.02
N VAL A 124 21.09 -6.12 -12.85
CA VAL A 124 22.05 -5.57 -11.87
C VAL A 124 23.45 -5.82 -12.40
N VAL A 125 24.11 -4.76 -12.86
CA VAL A 125 25.53 -4.79 -13.23
C VAL A 125 26.34 -5.02 -11.96
N SER A 126 27.10 -6.12 -11.91
CA SER A 126 28.07 -6.36 -10.86
C SER A 126 29.17 -5.31 -10.94
N MET A 127 29.31 -4.47 -9.91
CA MET A 127 30.40 -3.50 -9.78
C MET A 127 31.68 -4.22 -9.33
N GLY A 128 32.26 -5.06 -10.21
CA GLY A 128 33.60 -5.63 -10.06
C GLY A 128 33.86 -6.48 -8.80
N LYS A 129 35.01 -7.15 -8.76
CA LYS A 129 35.44 -7.85 -7.53
C LYS A 129 35.91 -6.83 -6.49
N PRO A 130 35.66 -7.05 -5.18
CA PRO A 130 36.22 -6.22 -4.14
C PRO A 130 37.74 -6.13 -4.30
N ILE A 131 38.27 -4.90 -4.20
CA ILE A 131 39.71 -4.64 -4.22
C ILE A 131 40.31 -5.45 -3.06
N LYS A 132 41.16 -6.42 -3.38
CA LYS A 132 41.97 -7.11 -2.36
C LYS A 132 42.96 -6.09 -1.82
N THR A 133 42.71 -5.58 -0.62
CA THR A 133 43.76 -4.99 0.20
C THR A 133 44.68 -6.13 0.65
N SER A 134 45.83 -6.26 -0.01
CA SER A 134 46.96 -6.98 0.56
C SER A 134 47.47 -6.20 1.77
N LEU A 135 47.40 -6.84 2.94
CA LEU A 135 48.17 -6.44 4.14
C LEU A 135 49.67 -6.63 3.88
#